data_AF-A0A0R1RM85-F1
#
_entry.id   AF-A0A0R1RM85-F1
#
_cell.length_a   1.000
_cell.length_b   1.000
_cell.length_c   1.000
_cell.angle_alpha   90.00
_cell.angle_beta   90.00
_cell.angle_gamma   90.00
#
_symmetry.space_group_name_H-M   'P 1'
#
loop_
_entity.id
_entity.type
_entity.pdbx_description
1 polymer ?
#
loop_
_entity_poly.entity_id
_entity_poly.type
_entity_poly.pdbx_seq_one_letter_code
_entity_poly.pdbx_strand_id
1 'polypeptide(L)'
;MKEAIKMAFPPKDIMVPLDGSKNAERALTTAIALAKENKARLHLVRVIDPNIYAAYGGGANATVFNEDVRLATENYLEDVAKRVKESGFTNFSTKLLQGNIKSTLARSYPEEHKIDLIMIGATGMNAISQAVMGSITAYVVRHATVNVFVVKDEA
;
A
#
# COMPACT_ATOMS: atom_id res chain seq x y z
N MET A 1 6.45 31.68 -0.65
CA MET A 1 5.30 31.04 0.01
C MET A 1 5.52 29.53 -0.02
N LYS A 2 6.09 28.96 1.05
CA LYS A 2 6.16 27.50 1.18
C LYS A 2 4.86 27.08 1.84
N GLU A 3 4.04 26.27 1.17
CA GLU A 3 2.87 25.67 1.79
C GLU A 3 3.28 25.07 3.13
N ALA A 4 2.58 25.48 4.19
CA ALA A 4 2.77 24.89 5.50
C ALA A 4 2.54 23.39 5.37
N ILE A 5 3.51 22.58 5.79
CA ILE A 5 3.32 21.15 6.02
C ILE A 5 2.06 21.05 6.87
N LYS A 6 0.98 20.53 6.29
CA LYS A 6 -0.30 20.38 6.99
C LYS A 6 -0.10 19.27 8.02
N MET A 7 0.35 19.68 9.21
CA MET A 7 0.65 18.78 10.32
C MET A 7 -0.68 18.34 10.95
N ALA A 8 -1.36 17.40 10.30
CA ALA A 8 -2.54 16.72 10.84
C ALA A 8 -2.08 15.46 11.59
N PHE A 9 -1.43 15.65 12.73
CA PHE A 9 -1.28 14.58 13.70
C PHE A 9 -2.28 14.84 14.84
N PRO A 10 -3.11 13.85 15.23
CA PRO A 10 -3.09 12.46 14.75
C PRO A 10 -3.67 12.26 13.34
N PRO A 11 -3.18 11.27 12.58
CA PRO A 11 -3.63 11.02 11.20
C PRO A 11 -5.10 10.62 11.18
N LYS A 12 -5.79 10.98 10.10
CA LYS A 12 -7.22 10.70 9.86
C LYS A 12 -7.43 9.72 8.72
N ASP A 13 -6.57 9.73 7.71
CA ASP A 13 -6.70 8.89 6.52
C ASP A 13 -5.34 8.25 6.19
N ILE A 14 -5.20 6.97 6.58
CA ILE A 14 -3.93 6.23 6.49
C ILE A 14 -4.00 5.28 5.30
N MET A 15 -3.11 5.45 4.33
CA MET A 15 -2.92 4.49 3.24
C MET A 15 -1.97 3.37 3.67
N VAL A 16 -2.38 2.13 3.43
CA VAL A 16 -1.58 0.92 3.65
C VAL A 16 -1.43 0.20 2.31
N PRO A 17 -0.27 0.33 1.63
CA PRO A 17 0.02 -0.44 0.43
C PRO A 17 0.24 -1.91 0.78
N LEU A 18 -0.41 -2.81 0.03
CA LEU A 18 -0.39 -4.24 0.26
C LEU A 18 0.05 -4.99 -1.01
N ASP A 19 1.03 -5.87 -0.85
CA ASP A 19 1.53 -6.75 -1.90
C ASP A 19 1.47 -8.24 -1.51
N GLY A 20 1.04 -8.57 -0.29
CA GLY A 20 1.01 -9.93 0.27
C GLY A 20 2.31 -10.38 0.94
N SER A 21 3.32 -9.50 1.02
CA SER A 21 4.54 -9.79 1.79
C SER A 21 4.29 -9.72 3.29
N LYS A 22 5.12 -10.44 4.07
CA LYS A 22 5.06 -10.40 5.54
C LYS A 22 5.23 -8.98 6.09
N ASN A 23 6.05 -8.14 5.45
CA ASN A 23 6.28 -6.77 5.89
C ASN A 23 5.11 -5.84 5.57
N ALA A 24 4.40 -6.05 4.45
CA ALA A 24 3.15 -5.35 4.19
C ALA A 24 2.07 -5.74 5.22
N GLU A 25 1.97 -7.02 5.58
CA GLU A 25 1.03 -7.49 6.61
C GLU A 25 1.36 -6.94 8.01
N ARG A 26 2.65 -6.80 8.34
CA ARG A 26 3.09 -6.14 9.59
C ARG A 26 2.74 -4.65 9.59
N ALA A 27 2.93 -3.97 8.46
CA ALA A 27 2.49 -2.60 8.29
C ALA A 27 0.97 -2.46 8.48
N LEU A 28 0.17 -3.40 7.98
CA LEU A 28 -1.27 -3.46 8.23
C LEU A 28 -1.60 -3.60 9.73
N THR A 29 -0.94 -4.52 10.44
CA THR A 29 -1.17 -4.68 11.89
C THR A 29 -0.85 -3.41 12.67
N THR A 30 0.28 -2.75 12.37
CA THR A 30 0.63 -1.46 12.97
C THR A 30 -0.39 -0.37 12.63
N ALA A 31 -0.90 -0.36 11.39
CA ALA A 31 -1.88 0.62 10.95
C ALA A 31 -3.21 0.47 11.68
N ILE A 32 -3.67 -0.77 11.90
CA ILE A 32 -4.90 -1.05 12.66
C ILE A 32 -4.77 -0.54 14.09
N ALA A 33 -3.64 -0.79 14.76
CA ALA A 33 -3.40 -0.29 16.11
C ALA A 33 -3.46 1.24 16.17
N LEU A 34 -2.72 1.91 15.28
CA LEU A 34 -2.69 3.38 15.21
C LEU A 34 -4.08 3.95 14.87
N ALA A 35 -4.81 3.32 13.94
CA ALA A 35 -6.13 3.80 13.53
C ALA A 35 -7.18 3.64 14.62
N LYS A 36 -7.13 2.56 15.43
CA LYS A 36 -8.01 2.37 16.59
C LYS A 36 -7.84 3.48 17.62
N GLU A 37 -6.60 3.84 17.95
CA GLU A 37 -6.30 4.89 18.92
C GLU A 37 -6.74 6.27 18.43
N ASN A 38 -6.58 6.55 17.13
CA ASN A 38 -6.76 7.89 16.56
C ASN A 38 -8.12 8.10 15.87
N LYS A 39 -8.97 7.05 15.86
CA LYS A 39 -10.22 6.99 15.10
C LYS A 39 -10.01 7.33 13.61
N ALA A 40 -8.88 6.85 13.07
CA ALA A 40 -8.52 7.06 11.67
C ALA A 40 -9.24 6.05 10.77
N ARG A 41 -9.30 6.36 9.48
CA ARG A 41 -9.74 5.46 8.41
C ARG A 41 -8.53 4.83 7.75
N LEU A 42 -8.62 3.53 7.43
CA LEU A 42 -7.60 2.84 6.65
C LEU A 42 -7.99 2.71 5.17
N HIS A 43 -7.05 3.00 4.29
CA HIS A 43 -7.12 2.77 2.85
C HIS A 43 -6.17 1.63 2.50
N LEU A 44 -6.72 0.42 2.36
CA LEU A 44 -5.95 -0.79 2.04
C LEU A 44 -5.83 -0.89 0.52
N VAL A 45 -4.64 -0.61 0.00
CA VAL A 45 -4.45 -0.38 -1.44
C VAL A 45 -3.52 -1.44 -2.02
N ARG A 46 -3.92 -2.04 -3.13
CA ARG A 46 -3.05 -2.87 -3.97
C ARG A 46 -2.98 -2.28 -5.36
N VAL A 47 -1.76 -2.07 -5.86
CA VAL A 47 -1.52 -1.53 -7.21
C VAL A 47 -0.93 -2.62 -8.07
N ILE A 48 -1.49 -2.80 -9.26
CA ILE A 48 -0.91 -3.66 -10.29
C ILE A 48 -0.44 -2.80 -11.45
N ASP A 49 0.75 -3.08 -11.96
CA ASP A 49 1.27 -2.48 -13.20
C ASP A 49 1.12 -3.48 -14.36
N PRO A 50 0.18 -3.25 -15.29
CA PRO A 50 -0.01 -4.14 -16.44
C PRO A 50 1.26 -4.33 -17.28
N ASN A 51 2.13 -3.33 -17.35
CA ASN A 51 3.36 -3.40 -18.14
C ASN A 51 4.40 -4.34 -17.50
N ILE A 52 4.46 -4.37 -16.16
CA ILE A 52 5.33 -5.31 -15.45
C ILE A 52 4.83 -6.75 -15.68
N TYR A 53 3.53 -6.97 -15.60
CA TYR A 53 2.94 -8.30 -15.86
C TYR A 53 3.17 -8.78 -17.30
N ALA A 54 3.00 -7.87 -18.27
CA ALA A 54 3.33 -8.14 -19.67
C ALA A 54 4.78 -8.59 -19.87
N ALA A 55 5.73 -7.90 -19.23
CA ALA A 55 7.16 -8.16 -19.37
C ALA A 55 7.62 -9.48 -18.73
N TYR A 56 6.98 -9.91 -17.63
CA TYR A 56 7.40 -11.09 -16.85
C TYR A 56 6.60 -12.37 -17.13
N GLY A 57 5.55 -12.34 -17.96
CA GLY A 57 4.78 -13.56 -18.25
C GLY A 57 3.73 -13.53 -19.36
N GLY A 58 3.56 -12.42 -20.10
CA GLY A 58 2.44 -12.28 -21.05
C GLY A 58 2.72 -12.63 -22.51
N GLY A 59 3.98 -12.62 -22.95
CA GLY A 59 4.30 -12.65 -24.38
C GLY A 59 3.53 -11.56 -25.16
N ALA A 60 3.38 -11.69 -26.48
CA ALA A 60 2.69 -10.73 -27.34
C ALA A 60 1.18 -10.50 -27.03
N ASN A 61 0.63 -11.15 -25.99
CA ASN A 61 -0.73 -10.97 -25.46
C ASN A 61 -0.75 -10.13 -24.16
N ALA A 62 0.21 -9.22 -24.02
CA ALA A 62 0.33 -8.23 -22.95
C ALA A 62 -0.90 -7.33 -22.72
N THR A 63 -1.86 -7.32 -23.66
CA THR A 63 -3.15 -6.63 -23.52
C THR A 63 -4.10 -7.33 -22.56
N VAL A 64 -3.82 -8.57 -22.15
CA VAL A 64 -4.66 -9.28 -21.20
C VAL A 64 -4.03 -9.17 -19.83
N PHE A 65 -4.44 -8.15 -19.10
CA PHE A 65 -4.60 -8.29 -17.65
C PHE A 65 -5.55 -9.49 -17.46
N ASN A 66 -4.98 -10.70 -17.39
CA ASN A 66 -5.78 -11.93 -17.29
C ASN A 66 -6.76 -11.75 -16.14
N GLU A 67 -8.03 -12.02 -16.40
CA GLU A 67 -9.07 -12.06 -15.38
C GLU A 67 -8.60 -12.86 -14.16
N ASP A 68 -7.78 -13.89 -14.35
CA ASP A 68 -7.13 -14.66 -13.29
C ASP A 68 -6.25 -13.81 -12.34
N VAL A 69 -5.44 -12.89 -12.86
CA VAL A 69 -4.59 -11.99 -12.05
C VAL A 69 -5.46 -10.98 -11.28
N ARG A 70 -6.52 -10.50 -11.94
CA ARG A 70 -7.52 -9.63 -11.31
C ARG A 70 -8.20 -10.34 -10.14
N LEU A 71 -8.77 -11.50 -10.42
CA LEU A 71 -9.49 -12.35 -9.47
C LEU A 71 -8.59 -12.77 -8.30
N ALA A 72 -7.36 -13.22 -8.57
CA ALA A 72 -6.42 -13.56 -7.50
C ALA A 72 -6.12 -12.36 -6.59
N THR A 73 -6.05 -11.16 -7.16
CA THR A 73 -5.78 -9.94 -6.39
C THR A 73 -7.01 -9.47 -5.62
N GLU A 74 -8.20 -9.58 -6.21
CA GLU A 74 -9.48 -9.29 -5.55
C GLU A 74 -9.69 -10.25 -4.37
N ASN A 75 -9.49 -11.56 -4.57
CA ASN A 75 -9.55 -12.57 -3.52
C ASN A 75 -8.59 -12.24 -2.36
N TYR A 76 -7.36 -11.83 -2.66
CA TYR A 76 -6.41 -11.40 -1.63
C TYR A 76 -6.95 -10.21 -0.80
N LEU A 77 -7.51 -9.19 -1.46
CA LEU A 77 -8.07 -8.03 -0.75
C LEU A 77 -9.33 -8.40 0.06
N GLU A 78 -10.14 -9.34 -0.42
CA GLU A 78 -11.27 -9.88 0.34
C GLU A 78 -10.82 -10.60 1.61
N ASP A 79 -9.79 -11.45 1.51
CA ASP A 79 -9.19 -12.14 2.65
C ASP A 79 -8.59 -11.16 3.65
N VAL A 80 -7.88 -10.13 3.18
CA VAL A 80 -7.41 -9.03 4.02
C VAL A 80 -8.59 -8.36 4.73
N ALA A 81 -9.64 -7.99 3.99
CA ALA A 81 -10.80 -7.32 4.57
C ALA A 81 -11.48 -8.16 5.65
N LYS A 82 -11.59 -9.47 5.43
CA LYS A 82 -12.11 -10.41 6.43
C LYS A 82 -11.26 -10.41 7.70
N ARG A 83 -9.94 -10.58 7.58
CA ARG A 83 -9.00 -10.56 8.72
C ARG A 83 -9.05 -9.25 9.50
N VAL A 84 -9.13 -8.11 8.80
CA VAL A 84 -9.25 -6.79 9.43
C VAL A 84 -10.55 -6.67 10.22
N LYS A 85 -11.68 -7.12 9.67
CA LYS A 85 -12.97 -7.15 10.39
C LYS A 85 -12.92 -8.06 11.61
N GLU A 86 -12.32 -9.24 11.49
CA GLU A 86 -12.13 -10.20 12.60
C GLU A 86 -11.27 -9.62 13.73
N SER A 87 -10.36 -8.69 13.43
CA SER A 87 -9.61 -7.92 14.44
C SER A 87 -10.46 -6.88 15.21
N GLY A 88 -11.75 -6.74 14.87
CA GLY A 88 -12.67 -5.76 15.45
C GLY A 88 -12.51 -4.34 14.88
N PHE A 89 -11.82 -4.18 13.75
CA PHE A 89 -11.68 -2.88 13.08
C PHE A 89 -12.56 -2.80 11.83
N THR A 90 -13.40 -1.77 11.75
CA THR A 90 -14.41 -1.64 10.68
C THR A 90 -14.28 -0.39 9.83
N ASN A 91 -13.49 0.61 10.25
CA ASN A 91 -13.32 1.87 9.53
C ASN A 91 -12.22 1.78 8.46
N PHE A 92 -12.45 0.99 7.41
CA PHE A 92 -11.50 0.83 6.32
C PHE A 92 -12.19 0.65 4.96
N SER A 93 -11.43 0.83 3.89
CA SER A 93 -11.80 0.44 2.54
C SER A 93 -10.66 -0.28 1.83
N THR A 94 -10.97 -1.26 0.99
CA THR A 94 -10.03 -1.89 0.07
C THR A 94 -10.12 -1.25 -1.32
N LYS A 95 -8.98 -1.12 -2.01
CA LYS A 95 -8.90 -0.61 -3.38
C LYS A 95 -7.86 -1.37 -4.19
N LEU A 96 -8.30 -1.94 -5.31
CA LEU A 96 -7.44 -2.40 -6.38
C LEU A 96 -7.25 -1.26 -7.38
N LEU A 97 -5.99 -0.93 -7.69
CA LEU A 97 -5.62 0.12 -8.62
C LEU A 97 -4.76 -0.46 -9.74
N GLN A 98 -4.83 0.16 -10.91
CA GLN A 98 -3.97 -0.16 -12.05
C GLN A 98 -3.08 1.03 -12.39
N GLY A 99 -1.81 0.76 -12.71
CA GLY A 99 -0.85 1.76 -13.15
C GLY A 99 0.53 1.59 -12.54
N ASN A 100 1.36 2.62 -12.68
CA ASN A 100 2.72 2.60 -12.16
C ASN A 100 2.72 2.61 -10.61
N ILE A 101 3.18 1.51 -10.01
CA ILE A 101 3.15 1.30 -8.54
C ILE A 101 3.80 2.48 -7.79
N LYS A 102 4.95 2.96 -8.28
CA LYS A 102 5.74 4.01 -7.61
C LYS A 102 5.00 5.34 -7.54
N SER A 103 4.51 5.85 -8.68
CA SER A 103 3.81 7.13 -8.71
C SER A 103 2.43 7.07 -8.07
N THR A 104 1.71 5.94 -8.24
CA THR A 104 0.38 5.75 -7.67
C THR A 104 0.43 5.82 -6.14
N LEU A 105 1.37 5.10 -5.52
CA LEU A 105 1.51 5.07 -4.07
C LEU A 105 2.08 6.37 -3.50
N ALA A 106 3.06 6.99 -4.18
CA ALA A 106 3.71 8.18 -3.66
C ALA A 106 2.86 9.45 -3.82
N ARG A 107 2.05 9.55 -4.88
CA ARG A 107 1.41 10.82 -5.27
C ARG A 107 -0.07 10.68 -5.60
N SER A 108 -0.40 9.92 -6.65
CA SER A 108 -1.74 9.96 -7.24
C SER A 108 -2.84 9.59 -6.24
N TYR A 109 -2.68 8.46 -5.54
CA TYR A 109 -3.68 8.03 -4.56
C TYR A 109 -3.72 8.93 -3.31
N PRO A 110 -2.57 9.30 -2.70
CA PRO A 110 -2.59 10.26 -1.60
C PRO A 110 -3.28 11.60 -1.90
N GLU A 111 -3.00 12.19 -3.06
CA GLU A 111 -3.54 13.50 -3.46
C GLU A 111 -5.05 13.47 -3.73
N GLU A 112 -5.52 12.40 -4.39
CA GLU A 112 -6.93 12.17 -4.73
C GLU A 112 -7.77 11.92 -3.47
N HIS A 113 -7.29 11.06 -2.57
CA HIS A 113 -8.04 10.61 -1.41
C HIS A 113 -7.75 11.36 -0.12
N LYS A 114 -6.91 12.42 -0.18
CA LYS A 114 -6.53 13.25 0.98
C LYS A 114 -5.91 12.43 2.11
N ILE A 115 -5.11 11.43 1.75
CA ILE A 115 -4.31 10.67 2.69
C ILE A 115 -3.39 11.63 3.44
N ASP A 116 -3.18 11.40 4.73
CA ASP A 116 -2.26 12.19 5.56
C ASP A 116 -1.09 11.36 6.13
N LEU A 117 -1.17 10.03 6.01
CA LEU A 117 -0.10 9.10 6.34
C LEU A 117 -0.06 7.90 5.39
N ILE A 118 1.13 7.56 4.90
CA ILE A 118 1.39 6.27 4.25
C ILE A 118 2.08 5.34 5.24
N MET A 119 1.46 4.21 5.58
CA MET A 119 2.09 3.16 6.38
C MET A 119 2.48 2.00 5.47
N ILE A 120 3.79 1.76 5.34
CA ILE A 120 4.35 0.83 4.35
C ILE A 120 5.41 -0.06 4.98
N GLY A 121 5.51 -1.31 4.53
CA GLY A 121 6.60 -2.22 4.91
C GLY A 121 7.96 -1.75 4.37
N ALA A 122 9.05 -2.05 5.08
CA ALA A 122 10.40 -1.72 4.65
C ALA A 122 10.76 -2.41 3.33
N THR A 123 10.36 -3.67 3.18
CA THR A 123 10.54 -4.48 1.97
C THR A 123 9.22 -5.09 1.50
N GLY A 124 9.18 -5.59 0.27
CA GLY A 124 7.98 -6.14 -0.37
C GLY A 124 8.17 -7.58 -0.85
N MET A 125 7.22 -8.10 -1.63
CA MET A 125 7.18 -9.50 -2.09
C MET A 125 8.43 -9.93 -2.87
N ASN A 126 9.04 -9.00 -3.61
CA ASN A 126 10.21 -9.24 -4.45
C ASN A 126 11.52 -8.76 -3.80
N ALA A 127 11.58 -8.73 -2.46
CA ALA A 127 12.75 -8.26 -1.75
C ALA A 127 13.95 -9.19 -1.95
N ILE A 128 15.13 -8.59 -2.10
CA ILE A 128 16.40 -9.31 -2.06
C ILE A 128 16.82 -9.45 -0.59
N SER A 129 17.37 -10.59 -0.19
CA SER A 129 17.68 -10.93 1.21
C SER A 129 18.58 -9.93 1.94
N GLN A 130 19.39 -9.13 1.23
CA GLN A 130 20.30 -8.13 1.80
C GLN A 130 19.74 -6.71 1.78
N ALA A 131 18.57 -6.48 1.19
CA ALA A 131 18.02 -5.14 1.04
C ALA A 131 17.41 -4.66 2.36
N VAL A 132 17.97 -3.59 2.93
CA VAL A 132 17.41 -2.90 4.11
C VAL A 132 16.05 -2.25 3.78
N MET A 133 15.85 -1.86 2.52
CA MET A 133 14.62 -1.24 2.04
C MET A 133 14.33 -1.62 0.59
N GLY A 134 13.09 -1.96 0.28
CA GLY A 134 12.62 -2.28 -1.07
C GLY A 134 12.59 -1.05 -1.97
N SER A 135 12.70 -1.27 -3.28
CA SER A 135 12.75 -0.18 -4.28
C SER A 135 11.48 0.66 -4.35
N ILE A 136 10.31 0.06 -4.06
CA ILE A 136 9.04 0.77 -3.97
C ILE A 136 9.02 1.64 -2.70
N THR A 137 9.35 1.07 -1.54
CA THR A 137 9.40 1.80 -0.27
C THR A 137 10.39 2.97 -0.33
N ALA A 138 11.60 2.74 -0.84
CA ALA A 138 12.61 3.79 -1.02
C ALA A 138 12.11 4.91 -1.94
N TYR A 139 11.37 4.56 -3.01
CA TYR A 139 10.77 5.56 -3.88
C TYR A 139 9.68 6.37 -3.16
N VAL A 140 8.77 5.70 -2.44
CA VAL A 140 7.68 6.34 -1.70
C VAL A 140 8.23 7.29 -0.64
N VAL A 141 9.19 6.85 0.18
CA VAL A 141 9.85 7.69 1.19
C VAL A 141 10.44 8.96 0.58
N ARG A 142 11.02 8.87 -0.63
CA ARG A 142 11.66 10.01 -1.29
C ARG A 142 10.68 10.97 -1.98
N HIS A 143 9.53 10.49 -2.44
CA HIS A 143 8.65 11.25 -3.35
C HIS A 143 7.24 11.47 -2.84
N ALA A 144 6.88 10.89 -1.68
CA ALA A 144 5.56 11.07 -1.09
C ALA A 144 5.28 12.54 -0.79
N THR A 145 4.04 12.96 -1.04
CA THR A 145 3.54 14.29 -0.69
C THR A 145 3.09 14.39 0.77
N VAL A 146 3.07 13.26 1.47
CA VAL A 146 2.57 13.10 2.84
C VAL A 146 3.59 12.33 3.69
N ASN A 147 3.39 12.29 5.00
CA ASN A 147 4.27 11.56 5.89
C ASN A 147 4.27 10.07 5.57
N VAL A 148 5.43 9.42 5.74
CA VAL A 148 5.61 7.99 5.50
C VAL A 148 6.11 7.33 6.79
N PHE A 149 5.37 6.34 7.27
CA PHE A 149 5.77 5.45 8.35
C PHE A 149 6.26 4.13 7.74
N VAL A 150 7.54 3.84 7.90
CA VAL A 150 8.14 2.60 7.42
C VAL A 150 8.20 1.57 8.55
N VAL A 151 7.51 0.45 8.37
CA VAL A 151 7.54 -0.69 9.29
C VAL A 151 8.67 -1.63 8.89
N LYS A 152 9.71 -1.64 9.70
CA LYS A 152 10.93 -2.45 9.55
C LYS A 152 10.70 -3.93 9.74
N ASP A 153 11.54 -4.74 9.10
CA ASP A 153 11.58 -6.21 9.21
C ASP A 153 11.79 -6.67 10.67
N GLU A 154 11.34 -7.88 10.98
CA GLU A 154 11.72 -8.54 12.23
C GLU A 154 13.15 -9.06 12.04
N ALA A 155 14.03 -8.72 12.98
CA ALA A 155 15.41 -9.17 13.00
C ALA A 155 15.51 -10.65 13.39
#